data_AF-A0A927W2C4-F1
#
_entry.id   AF-A0A927W2C4-F1
#
_cell.length_a   1.000
_cell.length_b   1.000
_cell.length_c   1.000
_cell.angle_alpha   90.00
_cell.angle_beta   90.00
_cell.angle_gamma   90.00
#
_symmetry.space_group_name_H-M   'P 1'
#
loop_
_entity.id
_entity.type
_entity.pdbx_description
1 polymer ?
#
loop_
_entity_poly.entity_id
_entity_poly.type
_entity_poly.pdbx_seq_one_letter_code
_entity_poly.pdbx_strand_id
1 'polypeptide(L)'
;MIIVYERKHLVSTSVLSSENSLLEIFLNEQYFKKRTKDFLPGPVLQKKVCYNTTLERGKLRIGTEAAWPPVQRRRLTMKLTVEKAKELLAIAREADPRHEPWIRHSICVGDTAAVIAEALGLPDPEYARALGYVHDIGKYKDVMNVEYHDIKGFEYLKDEVGIDEQDAFICLTHSYVGGDYTAQAGGIPKAHPLRCEVLQAHKYNRYEEIINLCDLMCIFRTMTMEKRLIDLLTRKGIHENSHHHLMKSLELKKMFDELLGHNLYDLFPDIVI
;
A
#
# COMPACT_ATOMS: atom_id res chain seq x y z
N MET A 1 -39.20 2.91 62.14
CA MET A 1 -39.27 1.53 61.60
C MET A 1 -37.84 1.08 61.33
N ILE A 2 -37.32 0.20 62.17
CA ILE A 2 -36.02 -0.47 61.99
C ILE A 2 -36.31 -1.77 61.24
N ILE A 3 -35.64 -1.98 60.10
CA ILE A 3 -35.19 -3.32 59.68
C ILE A 3 -33.80 -3.14 59.06
N VAL A 4 -32.83 -3.81 59.66
CA VAL A 4 -31.48 -4.07 59.18
C VAL A 4 -31.52 -5.41 58.44
N TYR A 5 -30.78 -5.55 57.33
CA TYR A 5 -30.18 -6.84 56.98
C TYR A 5 -28.79 -6.67 56.34
N GLU A 6 -27.78 -7.20 57.03
CA GLU A 6 -26.41 -7.46 56.58
C GLU A 6 -26.29 -8.81 55.83
N ARG A 7 -25.27 -8.92 54.96
CA ARG A 7 -24.21 -9.98 54.90
C ARG A 7 -23.33 -9.75 53.65
N LYS A 8 -22.04 -9.34 53.75
CA LYS A 8 -20.79 -10.14 53.90
C LYS A 8 -20.71 -11.30 52.88
N HIS A 9 -19.74 -11.38 51.94
CA HIS A 9 -18.29 -11.59 52.13
C HIS A 9 -17.48 -11.27 50.83
N LEU A 10 -16.37 -10.53 50.93
CA LEU A 10 -14.95 -10.90 50.69
C LEU A 10 -14.49 -11.30 49.25
N VAL A 11 -13.63 -10.41 48.71
CA VAL A 11 -12.33 -10.63 48.02
C VAL A 11 -12.25 -11.57 46.80
N SER A 12 -11.93 -11.00 45.63
CA SER A 12 -10.66 -11.27 44.95
C SER A 12 -10.38 -10.24 43.85
N THR A 13 -9.20 -9.66 43.93
CA THR A 13 -8.51 -8.93 42.86
C THR A 13 -8.32 -9.82 41.62
N SER A 14 -8.65 -9.29 40.44
CA SER A 14 -7.79 -9.44 39.28
C SER A 14 -7.94 -8.21 38.38
N VAL A 15 -6.83 -7.49 38.25
CA VAL A 15 -6.63 -6.48 37.21
C VAL A 15 -6.63 -7.24 35.88
N LEU A 16 -7.63 -6.99 35.04
CA LEU A 16 -7.59 -7.37 33.63
C LEU A 16 -7.46 -6.10 32.82
N SER A 17 -6.32 -6.01 32.13
CA SER A 17 -5.86 -4.94 31.25
C SER A 17 -6.91 -4.56 30.20
N SER A 18 -7.18 -3.27 30.10
CA SER A 18 -8.24 -2.66 29.30
C SER A 18 -7.92 -2.45 27.82
N GLU A 19 -7.12 -3.30 27.18
CA GLU A 19 -6.70 -3.05 25.78
C GLU A 19 -7.34 -3.95 24.70
N ASN A 20 -8.06 -5.01 25.08
CA ASN A 20 -8.69 -5.90 24.09
C ASN A 20 -10.18 -5.64 23.78
N SER A 21 -10.80 -4.59 24.33
CA SER A 21 -12.24 -4.42 24.19
C SER A 21 -12.70 -3.63 22.95
N LEU A 22 -11.80 -2.98 22.19
CA LEU A 22 -12.20 -2.17 21.02
C LEU A 22 -12.12 -2.94 19.69
N LEU A 23 -11.19 -3.89 19.56
CA LEU A 23 -11.06 -4.75 18.37
C LEU A 23 -12.22 -5.75 18.26
N GLU A 24 -12.71 -6.30 19.37
CA GLU A 24 -13.88 -7.19 19.36
C GLU A 24 -15.20 -6.47 18.99
N ILE A 25 -15.28 -5.15 19.23
CA ILE A 25 -16.47 -4.36 18.87
C ILE A 25 -16.54 -4.11 17.35
N PHE A 26 -15.40 -4.03 16.66
CA PHE A 26 -15.36 -3.82 15.21
C PHE A 26 -15.50 -5.12 14.39
N LEU A 27 -15.11 -6.27 14.95
CA LEU A 27 -15.07 -7.55 14.22
C LEU A 27 -16.37 -8.38 14.31
N ASN A 28 -17.39 -7.91 15.01
CA ASN A 28 -18.61 -8.68 15.22
C ASN A 28 -19.68 -8.39 14.15
N GLU A 29 -19.73 -9.23 13.11
CA GLU A 29 -20.71 -9.18 11.99
C GLU A 29 -22.19 -9.09 12.42
N GLN A 30 -22.52 -9.37 13.68
CA GLN A 30 -23.89 -9.32 14.18
C GLN A 30 -24.38 -7.93 14.61
N TYR A 31 -23.49 -6.98 14.91
CA TYR A 31 -23.91 -5.65 15.38
C TYR A 31 -24.49 -4.76 14.26
N PHE A 32 -24.13 -5.01 12.99
CA PHE A 32 -24.61 -4.22 11.85
C PHE A 32 -25.95 -4.70 11.25
N LYS A 33 -26.40 -5.93 11.53
CA LYS A 33 -27.65 -6.47 10.95
C LYS A 33 -28.94 -5.86 11.51
N LYS A 34 -28.87 -4.96 12.51
CA LYS A 34 -30.05 -4.37 13.16
C LYS A 34 -30.38 -2.92 12.78
N ARG A 35 -29.64 -2.29 11.86
CA ARG A 35 -29.95 -0.95 11.31
C ARG A 35 -29.84 -0.89 9.79
N THR A 36 -30.53 -1.79 9.10
CA THR A 36 -30.80 -1.67 7.66
C THR A 36 -32.25 -2.05 7.40
N LYS A 37 -33.19 -1.20 7.82
CA LYS A 37 -34.59 -1.28 7.36
C LYS A 37 -35.13 -0.02 6.71
N ASP A 38 -34.37 1.09 6.68
CA ASP A 38 -34.82 2.37 6.11
C ASP A 38 -33.89 2.95 5.03
N PHE A 39 -33.00 2.15 4.42
CA PHE A 39 -32.29 2.57 3.21
C PHE A 39 -32.87 1.87 1.99
N LEU A 40 -33.50 2.68 1.12
CA LEU A 40 -33.90 2.27 -0.22
C LEU A 40 -32.69 1.67 -0.96
N PRO A 41 -32.88 0.61 -1.76
CA PRO A 41 -31.75 0.00 -2.47
C PRO A 41 -31.19 1.00 -3.48
N GLY A 42 -29.96 1.45 -3.23
CA GLY A 42 -29.15 2.15 -4.24
C GLY A 42 -28.86 1.22 -5.42
N PRO A 43 -28.59 1.77 -6.62
CA PRO A 43 -28.44 0.97 -7.82
C PRO A 43 -27.29 -0.04 -7.68
N VAL A 44 -27.59 -1.28 -8.07
CA VAL A 44 -26.60 -2.37 -8.17
C VAL A 44 -25.50 -1.94 -9.14
N LEU A 45 -24.27 -1.83 -8.64
CA LEU A 45 -23.07 -1.55 -9.43
C LEU A 45 -22.85 -2.68 -10.45
N GLN A 46 -23.22 -2.44 -11.70
CA GLN A 46 -22.70 -3.22 -12.82
C GLN A 46 -21.20 -2.90 -12.97
N LYS A 47 -20.37 -3.94 -12.99
CA LYS A 47 -18.95 -3.86 -13.36
C LYS A 47 -18.85 -3.07 -14.67
N LYS A 48 -18.31 -1.84 -14.62
CA LYS A 48 -17.86 -1.12 -15.81
C LYS A 48 -16.65 -1.86 -16.37
N VAL A 49 -16.91 -2.75 -17.33
CA VAL A 49 -15.87 -3.29 -18.20
C VAL A 49 -15.39 -2.14 -19.09
N CYS A 50 -14.08 -1.89 -19.12
CA CYS A 50 -13.49 -0.94 -20.05
C CYS A 50 -13.68 -1.45 -21.49
N TYR A 51 -14.65 -0.88 -22.21
CA TYR A 51 -14.70 -0.95 -23.67
C TYR A 51 -14.68 0.48 -24.20
N ASN A 52 -13.60 0.85 -24.89
CA ASN A 52 -13.61 1.98 -25.82
C ASN A 52 -13.98 1.43 -27.20
N THR A 53 -15.23 1.60 -27.61
CA THR A 53 -15.66 1.43 -29.00
C THR A 53 -15.81 2.80 -29.65
N THR A 54 -14.99 3.07 -30.65
CA THR A 54 -15.36 3.96 -31.75
C THR A 54 -15.04 3.23 -33.04
N LEU A 55 -16.08 2.58 -33.58
CA LEU A 55 -16.08 1.93 -34.89
C LEU A 55 -16.42 3.01 -35.93
N GLU A 56 -15.43 3.47 -36.69
CA GLU A 56 -15.67 4.08 -37.99
C GLU A 56 -15.20 3.14 -39.11
N ARG A 57 -16.14 2.88 -40.03
CA ARG A 57 -15.97 1.95 -41.16
C ARG A 57 -15.09 2.58 -42.24
N GLY A 58 -14.01 1.92 -42.62
CA GLY A 58 -13.18 2.34 -43.75
C GLY A 58 -12.29 1.24 -44.33
N LYS A 59 -12.83 0.53 -45.34
CA LYS A 59 -12.20 -0.24 -46.43
C LYS A 59 -10.77 -0.81 -46.29
N LEU A 60 -10.70 -2.13 -46.50
CA LEU A 60 -9.56 -3.01 -46.78
C LEU A 60 -8.45 -2.42 -47.69
N ARG A 61 -7.19 -2.65 -47.33
CA ARG A 61 -6.10 -2.99 -48.27
C ARG A 61 -5.22 -4.09 -47.65
N ILE A 62 -4.98 -5.12 -48.44
CA ILE A 62 -4.15 -6.30 -48.15
C ILE A 62 -2.89 -6.24 -49.03
N GLY A 63 -1.75 -6.63 -48.45
CA GLY A 63 -0.44 -6.82 -49.09
C GLY A 63 0.51 -5.63 -48.93
N THR A 64 1.80 -5.76 -48.60
CA THR A 64 2.71 -6.92 -48.45
C THR A 64 3.93 -6.46 -47.63
N GLU A 65 4.45 -7.35 -46.78
CA GLU A 65 5.82 -7.40 -46.21
C GLU A 65 6.60 -6.09 -46.00
N ALA A 66 6.61 -5.62 -44.75
CA ALA A 66 7.79 -4.96 -44.19
C ALA A 66 8.28 -5.83 -43.02
N ALA A 67 9.27 -6.68 -43.31
CA ALA A 67 9.97 -7.45 -42.31
C ALA A 67 10.62 -6.50 -41.28
N TRP A 68 10.06 -6.45 -40.08
CA TRP A 68 10.74 -5.84 -38.93
C TRP A 68 11.93 -6.72 -38.56
N PRO A 69 13.16 -6.19 -38.43
CA PRO A 69 14.28 -7.03 -38.07
C PRO A 69 14.12 -7.48 -36.61
N PRO A 70 14.20 -8.79 -36.29
CA PRO A 70 14.23 -9.25 -34.92
C PRO A 70 15.67 -9.11 -34.41
N VAL A 71 15.95 -8.00 -33.73
CA VAL A 71 17.10 -7.95 -32.81
C VAL A 71 16.61 -7.33 -31.51
N GLN A 72 15.92 -8.13 -30.69
CA GLN A 72 15.87 -7.86 -29.26
C GLN A 72 17.30 -8.02 -28.74
N ARG A 73 18.09 -6.94 -28.76
CA ARG A 73 19.21 -6.85 -27.84
C ARG A 73 18.58 -6.98 -26.47
N ARG A 74 18.88 -8.06 -25.73
CA ARG A 74 18.59 -8.11 -24.30
C ARG A 74 19.23 -6.85 -23.71
N ARG A 75 18.41 -5.84 -23.39
CA ARG A 75 18.86 -4.72 -22.57
C ARG A 75 19.28 -5.39 -21.27
N LEU A 76 20.56 -5.32 -20.92
CA LEU A 76 21.02 -5.80 -19.62
C LEU A 76 20.31 -4.92 -18.59
N THR A 77 19.28 -5.47 -17.96
CA THR A 77 18.57 -4.79 -16.88
C THR A 77 19.40 -4.88 -15.62
N MET A 78 19.44 -3.80 -14.85
CA MET A 78 20.17 -3.73 -13.59
C MET A 78 19.22 -4.10 -12.44
N LYS A 79 19.63 -5.05 -11.60
CA LYS A 79 18.92 -5.32 -10.35
C LYS A 79 19.06 -4.15 -9.39
N LEU A 80 17.98 -3.83 -8.69
CA LEU A 80 17.97 -2.77 -7.69
C LEU A 80 18.81 -3.19 -6.48
N THR A 81 19.78 -2.35 -6.12
CA THR A 81 20.55 -2.47 -4.87
C THR A 81 20.28 -1.29 -3.96
N VAL A 82 20.60 -1.43 -2.68
CA VAL A 82 20.44 -0.34 -1.70
C VAL A 82 21.35 0.85 -2.03
N GLU A 83 22.55 0.62 -2.58
CA GLU A 83 23.45 1.68 -3.04
C GLU A 83 22.82 2.47 -4.20
N LYS A 84 22.24 1.75 -5.17
CA LYS A 84 21.57 2.41 -6.30
C LYS A 84 20.34 3.19 -5.83
N ALA A 85 19.55 2.62 -4.92
CA ALA A 85 18.40 3.31 -4.34
C ALA A 85 18.82 4.61 -3.62
N LYS A 86 19.91 4.56 -2.83
CA LYS A 86 20.49 5.74 -2.16
C LYS A 86 20.97 6.79 -3.16
N GLU A 87 21.62 6.37 -4.25
CA GLU A 87 22.05 7.28 -5.33
C GLU A 87 20.84 7.99 -5.95
N LEU A 88 19.77 7.26 -6.28
CA LEU A 88 18.55 7.83 -6.86
C LEU A 88 17.88 8.84 -5.91
N LEU A 89 17.82 8.52 -4.61
CA LEU A 89 17.31 9.45 -3.60
C LEU A 89 18.18 10.70 -3.45
N ALA A 90 19.51 10.57 -3.55
CA ALA A 90 20.43 11.71 -3.51
C ALA A 90 20.22 12.64 -4.71
N ILE A 91 20.12 12.07 -5.92
CA ILE A 91 19.82 12.83 -7.15
C ILE A 91 18.49 13.60 -7.00
N ALA A 92 17.43 12.93 -6.53
CA ALA A 92 16.15 13.57 -6.33
C ALA A 92 16.21 14.68 -5.27
N ARG A 93 16.96 14.48 -4.18
CA ARG A 93 17.15 15.50 -3.13
C ARG A 93 17.87 16.74 -3.64
N GLU A 94 18.91 16.58 -4.45
CA GLU A 94 19.70 17.69 -5.01
C GLU A 94 18.92 18.50 -6.04
N ALA A 95 17.97 17.87 -6.74
CA ALA A 95 17.19 18.52 -7.78
C ALA A 95 16.22 19.60 -7.24
N ASP A 96 15.58 19.35 -6.09
CA ASP A 96 14.64 20.29 -5.48
C ASP A 96 14.44 20.03 -3.97
N PRO A 97 14.58 21.04 -3.09
CA PRO A 97 14.36 20.87 -1.66
C PRO A 97 12.94 20.42 -1.28
N ARG A 98 11.94 20.62 -2.15
CA ARG A 98 10.56 20.13 -1.96
C ARG A 98 10.48 18.60 -1.96
N HIS A 99 11.53 17.88 -2.36
CA HIS A 99 11.55 16.43 -2.30
C HIS A 99 11.82 15.86 -0.91
N GLU A 100 12.39 16.64 0.01
CA GLU A 100 12.81 16.12 1.32
C GLU A 100 11.70 15.40 2.11
N PRO A 101 10.42 15.87 2.13
CA PRO A 101 9.38 15.17 2.87
C PRO A 101 9.13 13.73 2.39
N TRP A 102 8.92 13.49 1.09
CA TRP A 102 8.67 12.13 0.62
C TRP A 102 9.94 11.27 0.67
N ILE A 103 11.13 11.86 0.52
CA ILE A 103 12.39 11.12 0.68
C ILE A 103 12.55 10.60 2.12
N ARG A 104 12.27 11.44 3.14
CA ARG A 104 12.28 11.00 4.55
C ARG A 104 11.28 9.89 4.81
N HIS A 105 10.12 9.96 4.16
CA HIS A 105 9.13 8.91 4.21
C HIS A 105 9.65 7.61 3.59
N SER A 106 10.19 7.65 2.37
CA SER A 106 10.78 6.46 1.73
C SER A 106 11.91 5.84 2.55
N ILE A 107 12.75 6.65 3.19
CA ILE A 107 13.81 6.14 4.08
C ILE A 107 13.20 5.39 5.26
N CYS A 108 12.20 5.98 5.93
CA CYS A 108 11.50 5.32 7.04
C CYS A 108 10.83 4.01 6.59
N VAL A 109 10.20 3.99 5.41
CA VAL A 109 9.58 2.79 4.82
C VAL A 109 10.62 1.72 4.56
N GLY A 110 11.74 2.05 3.91
CA GLY A 110 12.81 1.08 3.61
C GLY A 110 13.46 0.50 4.86
N ASP A 111 13.77 1.34 5.85
CA ASP A 111 14.37 0.86 7.09
C ASP A 111 13.42 -0.04 7.89
N THR A 112 12.13 0.32 7.95
CA THR A 112 11.08 -0.50 8.57
C THR A 112 10.90 -1.83 7.81
N ALA A 113 10.93 -1.78 6.48
CA ALA A 113 10.77 -2.97 5.64
C ALA A 113 11.90 -3.98 5.84
N ALA A 114 13.13 -3.52 6.00
CA ALA A 114 14.28 -4.38 6.27
C ALA A 114 14.14 -5.13 7.59
N VAL A 115 13.70 -4.45 8.66
CA VAL A 115 13.46 -5.08 9.98
C VAL A 115 12.41 -6.19 9.88
N ILE A 116 11.32 -5.96 9.15
CA ILE A 116 10.26 -6.96 8.97
C ILE A 116 10.75 -8.12 8.11
N ALA A 117 11.47 -7.84 7.02
CA ALA A 117 12.03 -8.87 6.16
C ALA A 117 13.01 -9.79 6.92
N GLU A 118 13.85 -9.21 7.78
CA GLU A 118 14.76 -9.95 8.65
C GLU A 118 14.01 -10.81 9.67
N ALA A 119 13.01 -10.25 10.36
CA ALA A 119 12.19 -10.97 11.33
C ALA A 119 11.42 -12.15 10.71
N LEU A 120 11.04 -12.04 9.43
CA LEU A 120 10.40 -13.11 8.66
C LEU A 120 11.39 -14.13 8.06
N GLY A 121 12.69 -13.94 8.25
CA GLY A 121 13.72 -14.82 7.69
C GLY A 121 13.81 -14.78 6.16
N LEU A 122 13.44 -13.65 5.54
CA LEU A 122 13.59 -13.46 4.10
C LEU A 122 15.08 -13.40 3.72
N PRO A 123 15.45 -13.87 2.50
CA PRO A 123 16.85 -14.03 2.13
C PRO A 123 17.61 -12.71 1.97
N ASP A 124 16.91 -11.59 1.70
CA ASP A 124 17.56 -10.30 1.42
C ASP A 124 16.77 -9.11 2.03
N PRO A 125 17.03 -8.79 3.31
CA PRO A 125 16.48 -7.59 3.94
C PRO A 125 16.93 -6.27 3.31
N GLU A 126 18.13 -6.22 2.70
CA GLU A 126 18.63 -5.02 2.01
C GLU A 126 17.85 -4.75 0.73
N TYR A 127 17.39 -5.78 0.04
CA TYR A 127 16.47 -5.66 -1.09
C TYR A 127 15.13 -5.06 -0.66
N ALA A 128 14.57 -5.48 0.49
CA ALA A 128 13.39 -4.85 1.07
C ALA A 128 13.62 -3.35 1.33
N ARG A 129 14.78 -2.99 1.89
CA ARG A 129 15.18 -1.60 2.11
C ARG A 129 15.23 -0.81 0.80
N ALA A 130 15.87 -1.37 -0.23
CA ALA A 130 16.03 -0.73 -1.52
C ALA A 130 14.69 -0.45 -2.19
N LEU A 131 13.76 -1.42 -2.16
CA LEU A 131 12.39 -1.23 -2.66
C LEU A 131 11.65 -0.12 -1.92
N GLY A 132 11.72 -0.11 -0.59
CA GLY A 132 11.11 0.95 0.22
C GLY A 132 11.68 2.34 -0.07
N TYR A 133 12.97 2.45 -0.37
CA TYR A 133 13.59 3.72 -0.73
C TYR A 133 13.06 4.29 -2.05
N VAL A 134 12.74 3.45 -3.03
CA VAL A 134 12.36 3.91 -4.37
C VAL A 134 10.86 3.88 -4.64
N HIS A 135 10.03 3.33 -3.75
CA HIS A 135 8.59 3.13 -4.02
C HIS A 135 7.86 4.41 -4.47
N ASP A 136 8.27 5.56 -3.93
CA ASP A 136 7.66 6.87 -4.13
C ASP A 136 8.43 7.74 -5.15
N ILE A 137 9.45 7.20 -5.82
CA ILE A 137 10.42 7.95 -6.62
C ILE A 137 9.77 8.73 -7.78
N GLY A 138 8.59 8.34 -8.25
CA GLY A 138 7.90 9.11 -9.29
C GLY A 138 7.49 10.52 -8.88
N LYS A 139 7.47 10.84 -7.57
CA LYS A 139 7.31 12.22 -7.06
C LYS A 139 8.46 13.14 -7.50
N TYR A 140 9.62 12.55 -7.81
CA TYR A 140 10.74 13.27 -8.45
C TYR A 140 10.37 13.82 -9.84
N LYS A 141 9.55 13.08 -10.59
CA LYS A 141 9.27 13.38 -12.01
C LYS A 141 8.22 14.46 -12.21
N ASP A 142 7.44 14.78 -11.19
CA ASP A 142 6.45 15.86 -11.23
C ASP A 142 6.11 16.36 -9.83
N VAL A 143 6.83 17.40 -9.40
CA VAL A 143 6.66 18.03 -8.08
C VAL A 143 5.28 18.67 -7.91
N MET A 144 4.62 19.05 -9.01
CA MET A 144 3.37 19.81 -8.98
C MET A 144 2.14 18.90 -9.05
N ASN A 145 2.26 17.71 -9.63
CA ASN A 145 1.17 16.75 -9.77
C ASN A 145 1.62 15.31 -9.46
N VAL A 146 1.45 14.92 -8.21
CA VAL A 146 1.83 13.59 -7.69
C VAL A 146 0.75 12.51 -7.92
N GLU A 147 -0.36 12.82 -8.59
CA GLU A 147 -1.44 11.84 -8.89
C GLU A 147 -0.93 10.62 -9.67
N TYR A 148 0.14 10.79 -10.44
CA TYR A 148 0.71 9.77 -11.34
C TYR A 148 2.11 9.30 -10.90
N HIS A 149 2.48 9.47 -9.63
CA HIS A 149 3.83 9.11 -9.16
C HIS A 149 4.11 7.60 -9.22
N ASP A 150 3.10 6.76 -9.10
CA ASP A 150 3.19 5.32 -9.32
C ASP A 150 3.64 5.01 -10.76
N ILE A 151 2.95 5.60 -11.75
CA ILE A 151 3.20 5.41 -13.19
C ILE A 151 4.55 6.01 -13.58
N LYS A 152 4.78 7.27 -13.20
CA LYS A 152 6.04 7.97 -13.51
C LYS A 152 7.23 7.32 -12.82
N GLY A 153 7.05 6.76 -11.62
CA GLY A 153 8.10 6.05 -10.90
C GLY A 153 8.47 4.75 -11.61
N PHE A 154 7.49 3.98 -12.05
CA PHE A 154 7.70 2.75 -12.81
C PHE A 154 8.46 3.02 -14.12
N GLU A 155 7.96 3.96 -14.93
CA GLU A 155 8.59 4.36 -16.20
C GLU A 155 10.01 4.90 -15.97
N TYR A 156 10.20 5.74 -14.95
CA TYR A 156 11.51 6.29 -14.62
C TYR A 156 12.53 5.19 -14.27
N LEU A 157 12.19 4.27 -13.35
CA LEU A 157 13.10 3.20 -12.96
C LEU A 157 13.40 2.26 -14.12
N LYS A 158 12.36 1.81 -14.83
CA LYS A 158 12.48 0.82 -15.90
C LYS A 158 13.16 1.37 -17.16
N ASP A 159 12.69 2.51 -17.66
CA ASP A 159 13.03 2.96 -19.01
C ASP A 159 14.20 3.95 -19.03
N GLU A 160 14.23 4.89 -18.08
CA GLU A 160 15.28 5.91 -17.96
C GLU A 160 16.51 5.41 -17.20
N VAL A 161 16.32 4.77 -16.03
CA VAL A 161 17.43 4.27 -15.20
C VAL A 161 17.90 2.88 -15.67
N GLY A 162 16.99 2.06 -16.21
CA GLY A 162 17.29 0.69 -16.66
C GLY A 162 17.25 -0.37 -15.54
N ILE A 163 16.48 -0.11 -14.49
CA ILE A 163 16.19 -1.07 -13.42
C ILE A 163 15.32 -2.21 -13.97
N ASP A 164 15.57 -3.41 -13.47
CA ASP A 164 14.76 -4.59 -13.79
C ASP A 164 13.28 -4.35 -13.51
N GLU A 165 12.43 -4.80 -14.44
CA GLU A 165 11.00 -4.50 -14.40
C GLU A 165 10.35 -5.00 -13.10
N GLN A 166 10.74 -6.18 -12.62
CA GLN A 166 10.23 -6.75 -11.37
C GLN A 166 10.51 -5.86 -10.16
N ASP A 167 11.64 -5.16 -10.15
CA ASP A 167 12.03 -4.29 -9.06
C ASP A 167 11.34 -2.92 -9.23
N ALA A 168 11.19 -2.43 -10.47
CA ALA A 168 10.46 -1.20 -10.79
C ALA A 168 8.96 -1.27 -10.46
N PHE A 169 8.37 -2.47 -10.48
CA PHE A 169 6.96 -2.72 -10.15
C PHE A 169 6.57 -2.18 -8.78
N ILE A 170 7.52 -2.01 -7.84
CA ILE A 170 7.19 -1.45 -6.53
C ILE A 170 6.56 -0.05 -6.60
N CYS A 171 6.94 0.75 -7.60
CA CYS A 171 6.30 2.05 -7.84
C CYS A 171 4.82 1.90 -8.16
N LEU A 172 4.43 0.85 -8.89
CA LEU A 172 3.03 0.55 -9.14
C LEU A 172 2.36 -0.09 -7.93
N THR A 173 3.02 -1.02 -7.23
CA THR A 173 2.35 -1.87 -6.23
C THR A 173 2.19 -1.25 -4.85
N HIS A 174 3.07 -0.33 -4.44
CA HIS A 174 3.14 0.14 -3.04
C HIS A 174 1.83 0.74 -2.48
N SER A 175 0.99 1.35 -3.33
CA SER A 175 -0.23 2.06 -2.92
C SER A 175 -1.51 1.20 -2.96
N TYR A 176 -1.45 0.01 -3.56
CA TYR A 176 -2.65 -0.78 -3.90
C TYR A 176 -2.71 -2.07 -3.09
N VAL A 177 -3.33 -2.00 -1.92
CA VAL A 177 -3.31 -3.09 -0.96
C VAL A 177 -3.98 -4.34 -1.55
N GLY A 178 -3.22 -5.44 -1.63
CA GLY A 178 -3.72 -6.72 -2.14
C GLY A 178 -3.88 -6.78 -3.67
N GLY A 179 -3.18 -5.92 -4.43
CA GLY A 179 -3.25 -5.93 -5.90
C GLY A 179 -4.54 -5.34 -6.48
N ASP A 180 -5.32 -4.64 -5.67
CA ASP A 180 -6.55 -3.99 -6.08
C ASP A 180 -6.33 -2.47 -6.20
N TYR A 181 -6.34 -1.94 -7.43
CA TYR A 181 -6.15 -0.50 -7.67
C TYR A 181 -7.21 0.38 -7.01
N THR A 182 -8.35 -0.20 -6.61
CA THR A 182 -9.40 0.51 -5.86
C THR A 182 -9.15 0.51 -4.35
N ALA A 183 -8.25 -0.33 -3.84
CA ALA A 183 -7.83 -0.37 -2.44
C ALA A 183 -6.65 0.59 -2.18
N GLN A 184 -6.89 1.90 -2.34
CA GLN A 184 -5.93 2.98 -2.09
C GLN A 184 -6.55 4.08 -1.22
N ALA A 185 -5.72 4.74 -0.40
CA ALA A 185 -6.10 5.94 0.33
C ALA A 185 -6.21 7.19 -0.58
N GLY A 186 -7.33 7.90 -0.49
CA GLY A 186 -7.55 9.19 -1.18
C GLY A 186 -8.47 9.15 -2.40
N GLY A 187 -9.31 8.12 -2.50
CA GLY A 187 -10.23 7.92 -3.62
C GLY A 187 -9.71 6.88 -4.61
N ILE A 188 -10.55 6.54 -5.59
CA ILE A 188 -10.13 5.66 -6.69
C ILE A 188 -9.26 6.49 -7.64
N PRO A 189 -8.03 6.04 -7.94
CA PRO A 189 -7.13 6.77 -8.82
C PRO A 189 -7.69 6.85 -10.24
N LYS A 190 -7.25 7.85 -11.02
CA LYS A 190 -7.64 7.94 -12.44
C LYS A 190 -7.25 6.67 -13.19
N ALA A 191 -8.15 6.21 -14.07
CA ALA A 191 -7.92 5.02 -14.88
C ALA A 191 -6.67 5.17 -15.75
N HIS A 192 -5.84 4.12 -15.78
CA HIS A 192 -4.64 4.02 -16.60
C HIS A 192 -4.35 2.55 -16.88
N PRO A 193 -3.89 2.15 -18.08
CA PRO A 193 -3.63 0.74 -18.41
C PRO A 193 -2.68 0.05 -17.42
N LEU A 194 -1.65 0.76 -16.93
CA LEU A 194 -0.75 0.21 -15.90
C LEU A 194 -1.46 -0.15 -14.59
N ARG A 195 -2.52 0.59 -14.21
CA ARG A 195 -3.31 0.35 -12.99
C ARG A 195 -4.40 -0.69 -13.21
N CYS A 196 -5.12 -0.58 -14.33
CA CYS A 196 -6.33 -1.36 -14.57
C CYS A 196 -6.05 -2.74 -15.18
N GLU A 197 -4.92 -2.94 -15.85
CA GLU A 197 -4.60 -4.19 -16.54
C GLU A 197 -3.31 -4.79 -15.99
N VAL A 198 -2.21 -4.04 -16.05
CA VAL A 198 -0.88 -4.58 -15.73
C VAL A 198 -0.74 -4.89 -14.25
N LEU A 199 -1.07 -3.94 -13.38
CA LEU A 199 -1.08 -4.13 -11.92
C LEU A 199 -2.00 -5.28 -11.50
N GLN A 200 -3.20 -5.36 -12.08
CA GLN A 200 -4.17 -6.40 -11.71
C GLN A 200 -3.72 -7.81 -12.12
N ALA A 201 -2.92 -7.92 -13.17
CA ALA A 201 -2.30 -9.17 -13.59
C ALA A 201 -1.03 -9.52 -12.78
N HIS A 202 -0.45 -8.55 -12.08
CA HIS A 202 0.78 -8.71 -11.31
C HIS A 202 0.50 -9.37 -9.96
N LYS A 203 1.17 -10.48 -9.69
CA LYS A 203 1.10 -11.15 -8.39
C LYS A 203 2.16 -10.57 -7.47
N TYR A 204 1.69 -10.01 -6.35
CA TYR A 204 2.58 -9.39 -5.38
C TYR A 204 3.45 -10.45 -4.73
N ASN A 205 4.74 -10.15 -4.61
CA ASN A 205 5.65 -10.94 -3.81
C ASN A 205 5.70 -10.42 -2.37
N ARG A 206 6.33 -11.20 -1.47
CA ARG A 206 6.39 -10.87 -0.05
C ARG A 206 7.08 -9.54 0.24
N TYR A 207 8.10 -9.15 -0.54
CA TYR A 207 8.74 -7.84 -0.37
C TYR A 207 7.79 -6.70 -0.71
N GLU A 208 6.99 -6.83 -1.78
CA GLU A 208 5.98 -5.83 -2.15
C GLU A 208 4.89 -5.69 -1.08
N GLU A 209 4.42 -6.81 -0.52
CA GLU A 209 3.47 -6.82 0.60
C GLU A 209 4.06 -6.12 1.85
N ILE A 210 5.36 -6.30 2.13
CA ILE A 210 6.05 -5.59 3.21
C ILE A 210 6.07 -4.07 2.94
N ILE A 211 6.31 -3.65 1.70
CA ILE A 211 6.30 -2.21 1.38
C ILE A 211 4.89 -1.62 1.52
N ASN A 212 3.84 -2.34 1.09
CA ASN A 212 2.45 -1.89 1.34
C ASN A 212 2.21 -1.67 2.83
N LEU A 213 2.62 -2.63 3.66
CA LEU A 213 2.47 -2.56 5.10
C LEU A 213 3.24 -1.36 5.68
N CYS A 214 4.49 -1.16 5.24
CA CYS A 214 5.36 -0.10 5.74
C CYS A 214 4.90 1.30 5.35
N ASP A 215 4.39 1.53 4.13
CA ASP A 215 3.80 2.83 3.74
C ASP A 215 2.58 3.17 4.62
N LEU A 216 1.80 2.15 4.97
CA LEU A 216 0.69 2.23 5.92
C LEU A 216 1.12 2.24 7.40
N MET A 217 2.42 2.30 7.69
CA MET A 217 2.96 2.42 9.05
C MET A 217 4.02 3.54 9.20
N CYS A 218 4.33 4.28 8.14
CA CYS A 218 5.42 5.26 8.16
C CYS A 218 4.96 6.65 7.72
N ILE A 219 5.40 7.68 8.45
CA ILE A 219 5.47 9.06 7.95
C ILE A 219 6.93 9.49 7.89
N PHE A 220 7.52 9.88 9.03
CA PHE A 220 8.96 10.09 9.19
C PHE A 220 9.57 9.22 10.29
N ARG A 221 8.70 8.44 10.95
CA ARG A 221 8.97 7.44 11.98
C ARG A 221 7.92 6.35 11.80
N THR A 222 8.25 5.15 12.28
CA THR A 222 7.31 4.04 12.35
C THR A 222 6.22 4.35 13.37
N MET A 223 4.97 4.04 13.01
CA MET A 223 3.80 4.24 13.82
C MET A 223 2.82 3.08 13.64
N THR A 224 1.82 3.01 14.51
CA THR A 224 0.74 2.04 14.33
C THR A 224 -0.01 2.31 13.03
N MET A 225 -0.47 1.23 12.39
CA MET A 225 -1.28 1.32 11.18
C MET A 225 -2.54 2.15 11.45
N GLU A 226 -3.17 1.99 12.60
CA GLU A 226 -4.36 2.73 13.00
C GLU A 226 -4.10 4.24 13.00
N LYS A 227 -2.99 4.69 13.59
CA LYS A 227 -2.60 6.10 13.60
C LYS A 227 -2.38 6.61 12.18
N ARG A 228 -1.69 5.83 11.34
CA ARG A 228 -1.41 6.19 9.96
C ARG A 228 -2.69 6.24 9.10
N LEU A 229 -3.63 5.31 9.30
CA LEU A 229 -4.92 5.31 8.61
C LEU A 229 -5.75 6.54 9.00
N ILE A 230 -5.77 6.95 10.28
CA ILE A 230 -6.42 8.19 10.73
C ILE A 230 -5.77 9.42 10.07
N ASP A 231 -4.44 9.49 10.03
CA ASP A 231 -3.70 10.55 9.32
C ASP A 231 -4.08 10.62 7.83
N LEU A 232 -4.21 9.47 7.16
CA LEU A 232 -4.61 9.41 5.75
C LEU A 232 -6.05 9.91 5.55
N LEU A 233 -7.00 9.48 6.39
CA LEU A 233 -8.39 9.93 6.31
C LEU A 233 -8.53 11.44 6.58
N THR A 234 -7.76 11.98 7.51
CA THR A 234 -7.82 13.41 7.86
C THR A 234 -7.21 14.30 6.77
N ARG A 235 -6.10 13.88 6.14
CA ARG A 235 -5.44 14.68 5.08
C ARG A 235 -6.05 14.49 3.69
N LYS A 236 -6.51 13.28 3.36
CA LYS A 236 -7.02 12.95 2.02
C LYS A 236 -8.54 12.94 1.94
N GLY A 237 -9.25 12.99 3.07
CA GLY A 237 -10.69 12.90 3.15
C GLY A 237 -11.22 11.47 3.09
N ILE A 238 -12.55 11.35 3.23
CA ILE A 238 -13.28 10.08 3.15
C ILE A 238 -13.92 9.97 1.76
N HIS A 239 -13.73 8.82 1.13
CA HIS A 239 -14.15 8.51 -0.24
C HIS A 239 -14.94 7.21 -0.28
N GLU A 240 -15.61 6.92 -1.41
CA GLU A 240 -16.42 5.71 -1.60
C GLU A 240 -15.65 4.40 -1.36
N ASN A 241 -14.34 4.38 -1.62
CA ASN A 241 -13.47 3.23 -1.42
C ASN A 241 -12.80 3.19 -0.03
N SER A 242 -13.03 4.18 0.85
CA SER A 242 -12.29 4.29 2.13
C SER A 242 -12.52 3.09 3.05
N HIS A 243 -13.76 2.60 3.15
CA HIS A 243 -14.05 1.40 3.93
C HIS A 243 -13.30 0.17 3.38
N HIS A 244 -13.30 0.00 2.06
CA HIS A 244 -12.59 -1.11 1.41
C HIS A 244 -11.08 -1.07 1.67
N HIS A 245 -10.46 0.10 1.49
CA HIS A 245 -9.04 0.31 1.79
C HIS A 245 -8.70 0.03 3.26
N LEU A 246 -9.53 0.50 4.21
CA LEU A 246 -9.34 0.24 5.64
C LEU A 246 -9.34 -1.26 5.94
N MET A 247 -10.36 -1.99 5.46
CA MET A 247 -10.47 -3.42 5.69
C MET A 247 -9.28 -4.19 5.10
N LYS A 248 -8.87 -3.85 3.86
CA LYS A 248 -7.70 -4.44 3.22
C LYS A 248 -6.40 -4.17 3.98
N SER A 249 -6.24 -2.96 4.51
CA SER A 249 -5.07 -2.60 5.32
C SER A 249 -5.00 -3.42 6.60
N LEU A 250 -6.12 -3.54 7.33
CA LEU A 250 -6.20 -4.33 8.56
C LEU A 250 -6.01 -5.83 8.31
N GLU A 251 -6.55 -6.35 7.21
CA GLU A 251 -6.29 -7.73 6.75
C GLU A 251 -4.79 -7.96 6.49
N LEU A 252 -4.12 -7.02 5.81
CA LEU A 252 -2.68 -7.08 5.55
C LEU A 252 -1.89 -7.12 6.87
N LYS A 253 -2.21 -6.21 7.80
CA LYS A 253 -1.55 -6.18 9.11
C LYS A 253 -1.74 -7.48 9.88
N LYS A 254 -2.97 -8.00 9.93
CA LYS A 254 -3.27 -9.27 10.60
C LYS A 254 -2.49 -10.43 9.99
N MET A 255 -2.38 -10.49 8.66
CA MET A 255 -1.58 -11.50 7.98
C MET A 255 -0.11 -11.45 8.45
N PHE A 256 0.47 -10.26 8.63
CA PHE A 256 1.84 -10.13 9.12
C PHE A 256 2.00 -10.52 10.60
N ASP A 257 1.00 -10.25 11.47
CA ASP A 257 1.00 -10.77 12.83
C ASP A 257 1.01 -12.31 12.84
N GLU A 258 0.18 -12.93 12.00
CA GLU A 258 0.11 -14.39 11.88
C GLU A 258 1.42 -14.99 11.36
N LEU A 259 2.08 -14.33 10.42
CA LEU A 259 3.38 -14.75 9.87
C LEU A 259 4.52 -14.65 10.90
N LEU A 260 4.49 -13.64 11.76
CA LEU A 260 5.47 -13.44 12.82
C LEU A 260 5.21 -14.31 14.05
N GLY A 261 3.94 -14.69 14.29
CA GLY A 261 3.50 -15.39 15.49
C GLY A 261 3.39 -14.51 16.73
N HIS A 262 3.49 -13.19 16.57
CA HIS A 262 3.31 -12.17 17.62
C HIS A 262 2.83 -10.86 16.99
N ASN A 263 2.60 -9.82 17.80
CA ASN A 263 2.19 -8.53 17.25
C ASN A 263 3.39 -7.89 16.52
N LEU A 264 3.22 -7.54 15.25
CA LEU A 264 4.19 -6.84 14.41
C LEU A 264 4.79 -5.60 15.10
N TYR A 265 3.99 -4.89 15.88
CA TYR A 265 4.43 -3.67 16.55
C TYR A 265 5.52 -3.94 17.59
N ASP A 266 5.63 -5.18 18.10
CA ASP A 266 6.67 -5.59 19.03
C ASP A 266 8.08 -5.54 18.40
N LEU A 267 8.17 -5.51 17.05
CA LEU A 267 9.44 -5.29 16.33
C LEU A 267 9.97 -3.86 16.48
N PHE A 268 9.15 -2.91 16.94
CA PHE A 268 9.45 -1.48 16.93
C PHE A 268 9.28 -0.86 18.32
N PRO A 269 10.31 -0.89 19.20
CA PRO A 269 10.22 -0.36 20.56
C PRO A 269 9.86 1.13 20.64
N ASP A 270 10.25 1.91 19.63
CA ASP A 270 10.01 3.36 19.54
C ASP A 270 8.78 3.72 18.67
N ILE A 271 7.87 2.77 18.44
CA ILE A 271 6.68 2.99 17.61
C ILE A 271 5.79 4.09 18.16
N VAL A 272 5.33 4.97 17.27
CA VAL A 272 4.38 6.03 17.64
C VAL A 272 2.96 5.47 17.63
N ILE A 273 2.27 5.56 18.77
CA ILE A 273 0.87 5.14 18.96
C ILE A 273 -0.07 6.35 18.81
#